data_AF-A0A7J4SPM8-F1
#
_entry.id   AF-A0A7J4SPM8-F1
#
_cell.length_a   1.000
_cell.length_b   1.000
_cell.length_c   1.000
_cell.angle_alpha   90.00
_cell.angle_beta   90.00
_cell.angle_gamma   90.00
#
_symmetry.space_group_name_H-M   'P 1'
#
loop_
_entity.id
_entity.type
_entity.pdbx_description
1 polymer ?
#
loop_
_entity_poly.entity_id
_entity_poly.type
_entity_poly.pdbx_seq_one_letter_code
_entity_poly.pdbx_strand_id
1 'polypeptide(L)'
;MSGGKDSAIMLKLIVDILGRRRDLEIIAGVIDEGIDGYRSPSIACIEELCDSLGIELLQLGYEEMGYSRMDEVVRMMPDIAMKNPQADGMMPCSFCGV
;
A
#
# COMPACT_ATOMS: atom_id res chain seq x y z
N MET A 1 2.85 2.52 -4.32
CA MET A 1 1.76 3.22 -5.01
C MET A 1 0.48 2.94 -4.28
N SER A 2 -0.31 3.97 -3.97
CA SER A 2 -1.51 3.84 -3.13
C SER A 2 -2.81 3.65 -3.93
N GLY A 3 -2.75 3.74 -5.26
CA GLY A 3 -3.93 3.71 -6.14
C GLY A 3 -4.68 5.05 -6.20
N GLY A 4 -4.24 6.05 -5.44
CA GLY A 4 -4.72 7.42 -5.55
C GLY A 4 -4.13 8.15 -6.76
N LYS A 5 -4.87 9.17 -7.24
CA LYS A 5 -4.51 10.05 -8.36
C LYS A 5 -3.07 10.54 -8.34
N ASP A 6 -2.60 11.05 -7.20
CA ASP A 6 -1.27 11.67 -7.13
C ASP A 6 -0.15 10.64 -7.37
N SER A 7 -0.30 9.43 -6.80
CA SER A 7 0.65 8.35 -7.06
C SER A 7 0.57 7.87 -8.52
N ALA A 8 -0.64 7.73 -9.08
CA ALA A 8 -0.85 7.31 -10.47
C ALA A 8 -0.21 8.29 -11.47
N ILE A 9 -0.46 9.60 -11.29
CA ILE A 9 0.14 10.65 -12.12
C ILE A 9 1.66 10.65 -11.94
N MET A 10 2.17 10.49 -10.71
CA MET A 10 3.61 10.42 -10.46
C MET A 10 4.27 9.27 -11.24
N LEU A 11 3.71 8.05 -11.19
CA LEU A 11 4.23 6.92 -11.96
C LEU A 11 4.22 7.23 -13.45
N LYS A 12 3.11 7.77 -13.97
CA LYS A 12 2.98 8.13 -15.38
C LYS A 12 4.08 9.11 -15.82
N LEU A 13 4.32 10.16 -15.04
CA LEU A 13 5.36 11.15 -15.32
C LEU A 13 6.76 10.54 -15.25
N ILE A 14 7.02 9.68 -14.27
CA ILE A 14 8.31 8.97 -14.15
C ILE A 14 8.57 8.14 -15.43
N VAL A 15 7.57 7.40 -15.91
CA VAL A 15 7.69 6.59 -17.13
C VAL A 15 7.84 7.44 -18.38
N ASP A 16 7.08 8.51 -18.50
CA ASP A 16 7.14 9.38 -19.67
C ASP A 16 8.51 10.09 -19.79
N ILE A 17 9.13 10.43 -18.65
CA ILE A 17 10.42 11.12 -18.59
C ILE A 17 11.60 10.13 -18.68
N LEU A 18 11.54 9.02 -17.92
CA LEU A 18 12.68 8.12 -17.71
C LEU A 18 12.53 6.76 -18.39
N GLY A 19 11.33 6.33 -18.78
CA GLY A 19 11.06 4.96 -19.26
C GLY A 19 11.76 4.56 -20.57
N ARG A 20 12.35 5.51 -21.31
CA ARG A 20 13.17 5.21 -22.51
C ARG A 20 14.65 4.95 -22.19
N ARG A 21 15.07 5.20 -20.95
CA ARG A 21 16.45 4.99 -20.51
C ARG A 21 16.71 3.50 -20.33
N ARG A 22 17.79 3.02 -20.95
CA ARG A 22 18.18 1.58 -20.89
C ARG A 22 18.98 1.24 -19.63
N ASP A 23 19.41 2.24 -18.88
CA ASP A 23 20.19 2.12 -17.65
C ASP A 23 19.31 2.17 -16.39
N LEU A 24 17.98 2.24 -16.54
CA LEU A 24 17.02 2.28 -15.44
C LEU A 24 15.95 1.22 -15.64
N GLU A 25 15.49 0.67 -14.52
CA GLU A 25 14.32 -0.20 -14.42
C GLU A 25 13.32 0.47 -13.47
N ILE A 26 12.05 0.51 -13.89
CA ILE A 26 10.97 1.10 -13.10
C ILE A 26 10.04 -0.03 -12.71
N ILE A 27 9.86 -0.23 -11.40
CA ILE A 27 8.98 -1.23 -10.81
C ILE A 27 8.00 -0.51 -9.88
N ALA A 28 6.71 -0.82 -9.99
CA ALA A 28 5.70 -0.29 -9.10
C ALA A 28 5.50 -1.26 -7.93
N GLY A 29 5.50 -0.76 -6.70
CA GLY A 29 5.18 -1.55 -5.50
C GLY A 29 3.83 -1.13 -4.91
N VAL A 30 3.00 -2.06 -4.45
CA VAL A 30 1.77 -1.80 -3.68
C VAL A 30 1.74 -2.68 -2.43
N ILE A 31 1.26 -2.11 -1.33
CA ILE A 31 1.02 -2.85 -0.08
C ILE A 31 -0.48 -3.06 0.10
N ASP A 32 -0.91 -4.28 0.38
CA ASP A 32 -2.26 -4.58 0.86
C ASP A 32 -2.25 -4.68 2.39
N GLU A 33 -2.80 -3.67 3.04
CA GLU A 33 -2.86 -3.58 4.49
C GLU A 33 -3.95 -4.50 5.09
N GLY A 34 -4.76 -5.17 4.25
CA GLY A 34 -5.80 -6.10 4.70
C GLY A 34 -7.03 -5.39 5.26
N ILE A 35 -7.49 -4.32 4.59
CA ILE A 35 -8.70 -3.57 4.93
C ILE A 35 -9.82 -3.96 3.95
N ASP A 36 -10.74 -4.79 4.42
CA ASP A 36 -11.79 -5.37 3.57
C ASP A 36 -12.75 -4.28 3.04
N GLY A 37 -13.09 -4.38 1.75
CA GLY A 37 -14.01 -3.46 1.08
C GLY A 37 -13.42 -2.08 0.73
N TYR A 38 -12.23 -1.74 1.21
CA TYR A 38 -11.54 -0.48 0.87
C TYR A 38 -10.45 -0.68 -0.18
N ARG A 39 -9.58 -1.70 -0.01
CA ARG A 39 -8.33 -1.79 -0.78
C ARG A 39 -8.50 -2.38 -2.19
N SER A 40 -9.39 -3.36 -2.35
CA SER A 40 -9.54 -4.12 -3.61
C SER A 40 -9.78 -3.26 -4.85
N PRO A 41 -10.65 -2.22 -4.85
CA PRO A 41 -10.82 -1.36 -6.02
C PRO A 41 -9.56 -0.59 -6.40
N SER A 42 -8.75 -0.18 -5.41
CA SER A 42 -7.53 0.58 -5.67
C SER A 42 -6.42 -0.28 -6.28
N ILE A 43 -6.33 -1.56 -5.90
CA ILE A 43 -5.35 -2.51 -6.46
C ILE A 43 -5.66 -2.77 -7.94
N ALA A 44 -6.93 -3.01 -8.29
CA ALA A 44 -7.33 -3.19 -9.68
C ALA A 44 -6.92 -1.99 -10.57
N CYS A 45 -7.12 -0.76 -10.08
CA CYS A 45 -6.67 0.45 -10.79
C CYS A 45 -5.14 0.52 -10.95
N ILE A 46 -4.36 0.00 -9.99
CA ILE A 46 -2.89 -0.02 -10.07
C ILE A 46 -2.44 -1.08 -11.08
N GLU A 47 -3.04 -2.27 -11.06
CA GLU A 47 -2.78 -3.34 -12.03
C GLU A 47 -3.02 -2.84 -13.46
N GLU A 48 -4.20 -2.27 -13.73
CA GLU A 48 -4.54 -1.71 -15.04
C GLU A 48 -3.55 -0.61 -15.49
N LEU A 49 -3.13 0.26 -14.56
CA LEU A 49 -2.16 1.32 -14.87
C LEU A 49 -0.78 0.73 -15.20
N CYS A 50 -0.28 -0.20 -14.40
CA CYS A 50 1.03 -0.81 -14.61
C CYS A 50 1.06 -1.59 -15.93
N ASP A 51 0.01 -2.36 -16.22
CA ASP A 51 -0.17 -3.07 -17.49
C ASP A 51 -0.16 -2.10 -18.68
N SER A 52 -0.89 -0.98 -18.58
CA SER A 52 -0.94 0.03 -19.65
C SER A 52 0.41 0.73 -19.92
N LEU A 53 1.29 0.76 -18.92
CA LEU A 53 2.62 1.37 -19.00
C LEU A 53 3.73 0.35 -19.25
N GLY A 54 3.42 -0.94 -19.26
CA GLY A 54 4.40 -2.02 -19.39
C GLY A 54 5.39 -2.09 -18.23
N ILE A 55 4.93 -1.80 -17.01
CA ILE A 55 5.74 -1.82 -15.78
C ILE A 55 5.41 -3.05 -14.96
N GLU A 56 6.42 -3.67 -14.36
CA GLU A 56 6.23 -4.71 -13.37
C GLU A 56 5.57 -4.16 -12.10
N LEU A 57 4.52 -4.84 -11.64
CA LEU A 57 3.85 -4.58 -10.37
C LEU A 57 4.23 -5.65 -9.35
N LEU A 58 4.84 -5.20 -8.25
CA LEU A 58 5.05 -5.99 -7.04
C LEU A 58 3.95 -5.67 -6.02
N GLN A 59 3.22 -6.69 -5.60
CA GLN A 59 2.21 -6.60 -4.56
C GLN A 59 2.64 -7.43 -3.35
N LEU A 60 2.54 -6.84 -2.16
CA LEU A 60 2.80 -7.52 -0.89
C LEU A 60 1.68 -7.23 0.11
N GLY A 61 1.17 -8.25 0.77
CA GLY A 61 0.26 -8.12 1.89
C GLY A 61 1.00 -7.98 3.23
N TYR A 62 0.34 -7.40 4.23
CA TYR A 62 0.82 -7.39 5.62
C TYR A 62 1.11 -8.81 6.14
N GLU A 63 0.26 -9.77 5.83
CA GLU A 63 0.40 -11.16 6.26
C GLU A 63 1.69 -11.80 5.71
N GLU A 64 2.08 -11.47 4.47
CA GLU A 64 3.32 -11.96 3.84
C GLU A 64 4.59 -11.37 4.51
N MET A 65 4.46 -10.19 5.10
CA MET A 65 5.52 -9.52 5.85
C MET A 65 5.55 -9.92 7.34
N GLY A 66 4.63 -10.78 7.78
CA GLY A 66 4.51 -11.22 9.18
C GLY A 66 3.72 -10.28 10.08
N TYR A 67 2.95 -9.35 9.51
CA TYR A 67 2.05 -8.45 10.22
C TYR A 67 0.60 -8.96 10.20
N SER A 68 -0.17 -8.57 11.22
CA SER A 68 -1.62 -8.78 11.23
C SER A 68 -2.31 -7.84 10.25
N ARG A 69 -3.43 -8.29 9.66
CA ARG A 69 -4.28 -7.43 8.82
C ARG A 69 -4.78 -6.23 9.62
N MET A 70 -4.97 -5.09 8.99
CA MET A 70 -5.45 -3.88 9.69
C MET A 70 -6.83 -4.07 10.32
N ASP A 71 -7.72 -4.85 9.70
CA ASP A 71 -9.02 -5.18 10.31
C ASP A 71 -8.88 -5.96 11.63
N GLU A 72 -7.83 -6.79 11.76
CA GLU A 72 -7.52 -7.50 13.01
C GLU A 72 -6.89 -6.57 14.03
N VAL A 73 -5.96 -5.71 13.60
CA VAL A 73 -5.34 -4.70 14.46
C VAL A 73 -6.42 -3.85 15.12
N VAL A 74 -7.40 -3.35 14.34
CA VAL A 74 -8.52 -2.56 14.85
C VAL A 74 -9.30 -3.30 15.94
N ARG A 75 -9.54 -4.61 15.77
CA ARG A 75 -10.22 -5.43 16.79
C ARG A 75 -9.38 -5.62 18.05
N MET A 76 -8.05 -5.66 17.91
CA MET A 76 -7.10 -5.83 19.02
C MET A 76 -6.76 -4.52 19.73
N MET A 77 -7.06 -3.35 19.15
CA MET A 77 -6.69 -2.04 19.71
C MET A 77 -7.10 -1.84 21.19
N PRO A 78 -8.30 -2.24 21.66
CA PRO A 78 -8.66 -2.11 23.08
C PRO A 78 -7.71 -2.89 24.00
N ASP A 79 -7.34 -4.11 23.60
CA ASP A 79 -6.41 -4.96 24.37
C ASP A 79 -4.99 -4.42 24.31
N ILE A 80 -4.58 -3.87 23.16
CA ILE A 80 -3.27 -3.22 22.97
C ILE A 80 -3.15 -2.00 23.89
N ALA A 81 -4.19 -1.15 23.96
CA ALA A 81 -4.24 0.03 24.82
C ALA A 81 -4.19 -0.35 26.31
N MET A 82 -4.91 -1.39 26.73
CA MET A 82 -4.86 -1.88 28.11
C MET A 82 -3.47 -2.39 28.50
N LYS A 83 -2.78 -3.10 27.59
CA LYS A 83 -1.45 -3.68 27.85
C LYS A 83 -0.31 -2.68 27.69
N ASN A 84 -0.52 -1.62 26.90
CA ASN A 84 0.49 -0.64 26.55
C ASN A 84 -0.09 0.77 26.71
N PRO A 85 0.15 1.44 27.86
CA PRO A 85 -0.38 2.79 28.11
C PRO A 85 0.03 3.84 27.07
N GLN A 86 1.16 3.63 26.37
CA GLN A 86 1.61 4.50 25.28
C GLN A 86 0.77 4.36 23.99
N ALA A 87 0.07 3.24 23.83
CA ALA A 87 -0.82 2.99 22.71
C ALA A 87 -2.26 3.45 22.98
N ASP A 88 -2.56 3.92 24.20
CA ASP A 88 -3.86 4.46 24.54
C ASP A 88 -4.15 5.73 23.72
N GLY A 89 -5.32 5.75 23.08
CA GLY A 89 -5.71 6.81 22.14
C GLY A 89 -5.03 6.77 20.77
N MET A 90 -4.17 5.78 20.47
CA MET A 90 -3.68 5.59 19.10
C MET A 90 -4.83 5.21 18.16
N MET A 91 -4.73 5.66 16.91
CA MET A 91 -5.71 5.39 15.86
C MET A 91 -5.16 4.36 14.87
N PRO A 92 -6.01 3.67 14.07
CA PRO A 92 -5.54 2.64 13.13
C PRO A 92 -4.44 3.13 12.18
N CYS A 93 -4.51 4.40 11.76
CA CYS A 93 -3.51 5.02 10.90
C CYS A 93 -2.11 5.08 11.54
N SER A 94 -2.01 5.10 12.88
CA SER A 94 -0.74 5.06 13.60
C SER A 94 -0.04 3.71 13.50
N PHE A 95 -0.80 2.63 13.25
CA PHE A 95 -0.25 1.29 13.02
C PHE A 95 0.03 1.05 11.53
N CYS A 96 -0.86 1.51 10.66
CA CYS A 96 -0.73 1.33 9.21
C CYS A 96 0.44 2.13 8.59
N GLY A 97 0.74 3.31 9.13
CA GLY A 97 1.73 4.22 8.54
C GLY A 97 3.19 4.00 8.96
N VAL A 98 3.47 3.02 9.82
CA VAL A 98 4.82 2.73 10.36
C VAL A 98 5.42 1.55 9.60
#